data_AF-A0A4V3JJ70-F1
#
_entry.id   AF-A0A4V3JJ70-F1
#
_cell.length_a   1.000
_cell.length_b   1.000
_cell.length_c   1.000
_cell.angle_alpha   90.00
_cell.angle_beta   90.00
_cell.angle_gamma   90.00
#
_symmetry.space_group_name_H-M   'P 1'
#
loop_
_entity.id
_entity.type
_entity.pdbx_description
1 polymer ?
#
loop_
_entity_poly.entity_id
_entity_poly.type
_entity_poly.pdbx_seq_one_letter_code
_entity_poly.pdbx_strand_id
1 'polypeptide(L)'
;MARNEKEESIHIGFKETLALITPYFRKKIWEQTKSVVWVVSYLILFQLIVLRIPIKEAGVISLGIFAVILGLTFFMEGLYLGIMPLGETIGLRLPQKANLLTIMVFCLFVGIVATLAEPAISVLKQSGSAVNPWDAPLLFHLLNEGADVLFLSIAIGVGFSIVFGIIRIIYGISLSKFLVPSLIILILITIYSFNNDNLRLISGLAWDSGVVATGSLTVPLIVALGLGVSKASRTSDTTTGFGVVTLASLFPILSVFVVGLYFAPKLPQPMSKEKFFGNGITVEQSKLMFGEKNPETLFGAHEKEQNTQLSIHNKLVKIIEGILESFSGSLQAIIPLAGCLILFLYIILRESLPFTDELYLGILFVFLGLAIFNFGIFFGLSKLGSQVGNKLPSSFRSIELTDSTREIRNFDPKIVITATDEQGKKEEFFYLKDKKSFSQIPFREKNHDSQSEIYSYVPIHGPLFGKEDNLLGYFVALLFAFLLGYSATLAEPALSALATSVEEVTVGTVKKAVLIQAVGIGVGLGTLLGILKIFVGIPLLYILLPSYIFLVFLTLLSKPEFIDIAWDSAGVTTGPITVPLIIVLGLGIGNQLNIVDGFGILSSAAIFPVLTVLIMGLWMERSRRQSLSNIEAEEK
;
A
#
# COMPACT_ATOMS: atom_id res chain seq x y z
N MET A 1 21.31 35.15 4.19
CA MET A 1 22.37 35.40 5.20
C MET A 1 23.60 34.63 4.80
N ALA A 2 24.72 35.31 4.59
CA ALA A 2 26.00 34.72 4.20
C ALA A 2 26.63 34.00 5.39
N ARG A 3 26.76 32.67 5.30
CA ARG A 3 27.51 31.85 6.26
C ARG A 3 28.69 31.26 5.48
N ASN A 4 29.76 32.06 5.37
CA ASN A 4 30.92 31.77 4.53
C ASN A 4 32.21 31.94 5.36
N GLU A 5 32.19 31.46 6.60
CA GLU A 5 33.41 31.20 7.37
C GLU A 5 33.62 29.68 7.35
N LYS A 6 34.81 29.25 6.90
CA LYS A 6 35.26 27.86 6.98
C LYS A 6 35.11 27.42 8.44
N GLU A 7 34.12 26.60 8.73
CA GLU A 7 33.98 25.98 10.05
C GLU A 7 35.27 25.18 10.34
N GLU A 8 35.99 25.57 11.39
CA GLU A 8 37.10 24.78 11.91
C GLU A 8 36.59 23.37 12.20
N SER A 9 37.17 22.36 11.55
CA SER A 9 36.77 20.97 11.76
C SER A 9 37.17 20.53 13.17
N ILE A 10 36.22 20.60 14.09
CA ILE A 10 36.38 20.13 15.46
C ILE A 10 36.67 18.62 15.39
N HIS A 11 37.89 18.22 15.72
CA HIS A 11 38.27 16.81 15.82
C HIS A 11 37.69 16.24 17.12
N ILE A 12 36.51 15.64 16.99
CA ILE A 12 35.81 14.98 18.09
C ILE A 12 36.32 13.54 18.19
N GLY A 13 36.70 13.08 19.39
CA GLY A 13 37.18 11.71 19.58
C GLY A 13 36.07 10.67 19.37
N PHE A 14 36.39 9.43 18.97
CA PHE A 14 35.40 8.37 18.70
C PHE A 14 34.36 8.19 19.82
N LYS A 15 34.78 8.29 21.09
CA LYS A 15 33.87 8.21 22.25
C LYS A 15 32.91 9.40 22.34
N GLU A 16 33.40 10.61 22.04
CA GLU A 16 32.60 11.83 22.05
C GLU A 16 31.63 11.84 20.86
N THR A 17 32.07 11.39 19.68
CA THR A 17 31.22 11.18 18.50
C THR A 17 30.10 10.18 18.81
N LEU A 18 30.42 9.05 19.45
CA LEU A 18 29.42 8.08 19.87
C LEU A 18 28.46 8.69 20.90
N ALA A 19 28.95 9.51 21.84
CA ALA A 19 28.13 10.18 22.85
C ALA A 19 27.17 11.22 22.25
N LEU A 20 27.52 11.86 21.14
CA LEU A 20 26.65 12.79 20.40
C LEU A 20 25.63 12.07 19.51
N ILE A 21 26.06 11.02 18.79
CA ILE A 21 25.21 10.31 17.81
C ILE A 21 24.20 9.37 18.49
N THR A 22 24.59 8.71 19.59
CA THR A 22 23.74 7.75 20.31
C THR A 22 22.39 8.32 20.73
N PRO A 23 22.29 9.49 21.41
CA PRO A 23 20.99 10.04 21.80
C PRO A 23 20.13 10.43 20.58
N TYR A 24 20.75 10.90 19.50
CA TYR A 24 20.07 11.21 18.24
C TYR A 24 19.42 9.96 17.62
N PHE A 25 20.22 8.93 17.36
CA PHE A 25 19.73 7.67 16.79
C PHE A 25 18.73 6.97 17.73
N ARG A 26 18.97 6.99 19.04
CA ARG A 26 18.05 6.41 20.02
C ARG A 26 16.68 7.08 19.96
N LYS A 27 16.63 8.41 19.83
CA LYS A 27 15.37 9.15 19.69
C LYS A 27 14.64 8.73 18.40
N LYS A 28 15.35 8.68 17.27
CA LYS A 28 14.77 8.29 15.97
C LYS A 28 14.26 6.85 15.97
N ILE A 29 15.03 5.90 16.49
CA ILE A 29 14.60 4.50 16.65
C ILE A 29 13.37 4.42 17.54
N TRP A 30 13.32 5.19 18.64
CA TRP A 30 12.17 5.17 19.54
C TRP A 30 10.89 5.70 18.89
N GLU A 31 11.01 6.76 18.07
CA GLU A 31 9.89 7.28 17.28
C GLU A 31 9.36 6.22 16.30
N GLN A 32 10.25 5.54 15.54
CA GLN A 32 9.83 4.48 14.61
C GLN A 32 9.28 3.24 15.33
N THR A 33 9.89 2.87 16.46
CA THR A 33 9.43 1.77 17.30
C THR A 33 8.00 2.03 17.78
N LYS A 34 7.73 3.25 18.30
CA LYS A 34 6.40 3.62 18.75
C LYS A 34 5.38 3.48 17.63
N SER A 35 5.69 3.96 16.43
CA SER A 35 4.81 3.85 15.26
C SER A 35 4.48 2.40 14.91
N VAL A 36 5.50 1.55 14.74
CA VAL A 36 5.31 0.16 14.27
C VAL A 36 4.72 -0.75 15.36
N VAL A 37 5.15 -0.59 16.61
CA VAL A 37 4.73 -1.46 17.73
C VAL A 37 3.22 -1.36 17.97
N TRP A 38 2.59 -0.20 17.80
CA TRP A 38 1.14 -0.08 17.97
C TRP A 38 0.37 -0.94 16.97
N VAL A 39 0.72 -0.87 15.68
CA VAL A 39 0.08 -1.65 14.61
C VAL A 39 0.33 -3.15 14.81
N VAL A 40 1.58 -3.52 15.07
CA VAL A 40 1.98 -4.93 15.29
C VAL A 40 1.29 -5.50 16.53
N SER A 41 1.28 -4.77 17.65
CA SER A 41 0.65 -5.23 18.89
C SER A 41 -0.84 -5.44 18.67
N TYR A 42 -1.49 -4.53 17.94
CA TYR A 42 -2.89 -4.66 17.59
C TYR A 42 -3.18 -5.94 16.78
N LEU A 43 -2.39 -6.22 15.74
CA LEU A 43 -2.50 -7.44 14.94
C LEU A 43 -2.30 -8.71 15.78
N ILE A 44 -1.26 -8.72 16.64
CA ILE A 44 -0.94 -9.86 17.51
C ILE A 44 -2.05 -10.10 18.53
N LEU A 45 -2.53 -9.04 19.19
CA LEU A 45 -3.61 -9.13 20.19
C LEU A 45 -4.90 -9.61 19.54
N PHE A 46 -5.24 -9.09 18.36
CA PHE A 46 -6.41 -9.54 17.62
C PHE A 46 -6.32 -11.03 17.26
N GLN A 47 -5.18 -11.47 16.72
CA GLN A 47 -5.00 -12.87 16.35
C GLN A 47 -5.02 -13.83 17.57
N LEU A 48 -4.37 -13.47 18.68
CA LEU A 48 -4.25 -14.33 19.85
C LEU A 48 -5.47 -14.30 20.76
N ILE A 49 -6.05 -13.12 21.01
CA ILE A 49 -7.13 -12.95 21.99
C ILE A 49 -8.48 -13.07 21.31
N VAL A 50 -8.67 -12.37 20.18
CA VAL A 50 -9.96 -12.33 19.49
C VAL A 50 -10.15 -13.60 18.68
N LEU A 51 -9.28 -13.89 17.71
CA LEU A 51 -9.40 -15.08 16.87
C LEU A 51 -9.04 -16.39 17.59
N ARG A 52 -8.25 -16.32 18.67
CA ARG A 52 -7.75 -17.49 19.43
C ARG A 52 -6.91 -18.45 18.58
N ILE A 53 -6.21 -17.93 17.57
CA ILE A 53 -5.37 -18.73 16.67
C ILE A 53 -3.89 -18.40 16.95
N PRO A 54 -3.02 -19.39 17.16
CA PRO A 54 -1.59 -19.13 17.37
C PRO A 54 -0.93 -18.48 16.15
N ILE A 55 0.10 -17.67 16.40
CA ILE A 55 0.94 -17.06 15.37
C ILE A 55 1.98 -18.09 14.93
N LYS A 56 2.01 -18.38 13.63
CA LYS A 56 3.03 -19.26 13.05
C LYS A 56 4.27 -18.47 12.70
N GLU A 57 5.43 -19.12 12.85
CA GLU A 57 6.74 -18.53 12.58
C GLU A 57 7.03 -17.23 13.35
N ALA A 58 6.57 -17.13 14.62
CA ALA A 58 6.71 -15.93 15.44
C ALA A 58 8.15 -15.36 15.48
N GLY A 59 9.18 -16.22 15.46
CA GLY A 59 10.58 -15.78 15.41
C GLY A 59 10.95 -15.06 14.10
N VAL A 60 10.49 -15.56 12.95
CA VAL A 60 10.72 -14.92 11.63
C VAL A 60 9.96 -13.60 11.55
N ILE A 61 8.71 -13.58 12.03
CA ILE A 61 7.89 -12.37 12.06
C ILE A 61 8.53 -11.31 12.97
N SER A 62 9.01 -11.68 14.15
CA SER A 62 9.69 -10.77 15.08
C SER A 62 10.97 -10.19 14.49
N LEU A 63 11.77 -11.01 13.80
CA LEU A 63 12.99 -10.54 13.12
C LEU A 63 12.63 -9.59 11.97
N GLY A 64 11.58 -9.92 11.20
CA GLY A 64 11.05 -9.05 10.15
C GLY A 64 10.57 -7.70 10.68
N ILE A 65 9.81 -7.68 11.77
CA ILE A 65 9.35 -6.42 12.42
C ILE A 65 10.54 -5.59 12.92
N PHE A 66 11.54 -6.23 13.52
CA PHE A 66 12.77 -5.55 13.93
C PHE A 66 13.50 -4.92 12.73
N ALA A 67 13.61 -5.65 11.63
CA ALA A 67 14.15 -5.13 10.37
C ALA A 67 13.30 -3.97 9.82
N VAL A 68 11.97 -4.03 9.88
CA VAL A 68 11.10 -2.90 9.49
C VAL A 68 11.42 -1.64 10.30
N ILE A 69 11.55 -1.75 11.63
CA ILE A 69 11.84 -0.61 12.50
C ILE A 69 13.21 0.01 12.16
N LEU A 70 14.25 -0.82 12.04
CA LEU A 70 15.58 -0.35 11.67
C LEU A 70 15.61 0.25 10.25
N GLY A 71 15.01 -0.45 9.29
CA GLY A 71 14.93 -0.03 7.89
C GLY A 71 14.22 1.30 7.72
N LEU A 72 13.03 1.46 8.33
CA LEU A 72 12.31 2.74 8.34
C LEU A 72 13.11 3.87 8.99
N THR A 73 13.86 3.57 10.06
CA THR A 73 14.70 4.57 10.73
C THR A 73 15.77 5.11 9.79
N PHE A 74 16.55 4.23 9.16
CA PHE A 74 17.59 4.65 8.21
C PHE A 74 16.99 5.27 6.95
N PHE A 75 15.89 4.72 6.44
CA PHE A 75 15.23 5.20 5.24
C PHE A 75 14.70 6.63 5.41
N MET A 76 13.94 6.89 6.49
CA MET A 76 13.39 8.22 6.75
C MET A 76 14.51 9.23 7.01
N GLU A 77 15.53 8.85 7.77
CA GLU A 77 16.67 9.75 8.03
C GLU A 77 17.43 10.08 6.74
N GLY A 78 17.68 9.08 5.90
CA GLY A 78 18.30 9.30 4.60
C GLY A 78 17.46 10.18 3.69
N LEU A 79 16.13 10.08 3.76
CA LEU A 79 15.22 10.89 2.97
C LEU A 79 15.30 12.38 3.36
N TYR A 80 15.38 12.67 4.67
CA TYR A 80 15.52 14.03 5.21
C TYR A 80 16.89 14.65 4.92
N LEU A 81 17.97 13.85 4.95
CA LEU A 81 19.32 14.35 4.68
C LEU A 81 19.67 14.40 3.19
N GLY A 82 19.10 13.49 2.39
CA GLY A 82 19.44 13.31 0.98
C GLY A 82 18.39 13.87 0.02
N ILE A 83 17.30 13.13 -0.18
CA ILE A 83 16.37 13.35 -1.31
C ILE A 83 15.53 14.62 -1.16
N MET A 84 15.01 14.92 0.04
CA MET A 84 14.17 16.10 0.27
C MET A 84 14.91 17.44 0.03
N PRO A 85 16.10 17.68 0.62
CA PRO A 85 16.86 18.91 0.38
C PRO A 85 17.22 19.10 -1.10
N LEU A 86 17.49 17.99 -1.80
CA LEU A 86 17.80 17.97 -3.22
C LEU A 86 16.58 18.41 -4.05
N GLY A 87 15.40 17.87 -3.72
CA GLY A 87 14.12 18.28 -4.29
C GLY A 87 13.79 19.76 -4.07
N GLU A 88 13.95 20.26 -2.84
CA GLU A 88 13.70 21.67 -2.51
C GLU A 88 14.69 22.61 -3.22
N THR A 89 15.97 22.27 -3.22
CA THR A 89 17.01 23.07 -3.89
C THR A 89 16.75 23.16 -5.40
N ILE A 90 16.43 22.03 -6.03
CA ILE A 90 16.04 22.02 -7.44
C ILE A 90 14.79 22.88 -7.62
N GLY A 91 13.74 22.67 -6.83
CA GLY A 91 12.49 23.41 -6.94
C GLY A 91 12.68 24.94 -6.84
N LEU A 92 13.53 25.41 -5.94
CA LEU A 92 13.83 26.83 -5.76
C LEU A 92 14.56 27.45 -6.95
N ARG A 93 15.46 26.70 -7.58
CA ARG A 93 16.32 27.20 -8.68
C ARG A 93 15.71 26.98 -10.05
N LEU A 94 14.83 26.00 -10.18
CA LEU A 94 14.27 25.52 -11.43
C LEU A 94 13.51 26.62 -12.21
N PRO A 95 12.56 27.39 -11.61
CA PRO A 95 11.88 28.49 -12.31
C PRO A 95 12.79 29.67 -12.64
N GLN A 96 13.92 29.83 -11.94
CA GLN A 96 14.83 30.96 -12.11
C GLN A 96 15.84 30.76 -13.25
N LYS A 97 16.22 29.50 -13.52
CA LYS A 97 17.33 29.16 -14.42
C LYS A 97 16.92 28.37 -15.67
N ALA A 98 15.78 27.68 -15.65
CA ALA A 98 15.34 26.83 -16.76
C ALA A 98 14.13 27.43 -17.50
N ASN A 99 14.04 27.14 -18.80
CA ASN A 99 12.83 27.45 -19.56
C ASN A 99 11.72 26.42 -19.25
N LEU A 100 10.47 26.76 -19.57
CA LEU A 100 9.32 25.90 -19.26
C LEU A 100 9.47 24.47 -19.83
N LEU A 101 10.00 24.32 -21.05
CA LEU A 101 10.18 23.01 -21.67
C LEU A 101 11.17 22.13 -20.91
N THR A 102 12.32 22.68 -20.48
CA THR A 102 13.30 21.98 -19.66
C THR A 102 12.70 21.57 -18.32
N ILE A 103 11.90 22.45 -17.70
CA ILE A 103 11.16 22.14 -16.47
C ILE A 103 10.23 20.95 -16.69
N MET A 104 9.45 20.96 -17.77
CA MET A 104 8.50 19.89 -18.08
C MET A 104 9.20 18.55 -18.33
N VAL A 105 10.25 18.53 -19.17
CA VAL A 105 11.01 17.30 -19.47
C VAL A 105 11.66 16.74 -18.20
N PHE A 106 12.22 17.62 -17.37
CA PHE A 106 12.80 17.23 -16.08
C PHE A 106 11.75 16.63 -15.14
N CYS A 107 10.62 17.32 -14.94
CA CYS A 107 9.55 16.85 -14.06
C CYS A 107 8.97 15.51 -14.52
N LEU A 108 8.80 15.34 -15.83
CA LEU A 108 8.35 14.08 -16.42
C LEU A 108 9.33 12.94 -16.08
N PHE A 109 10.63 13.16 -16.31
CA PHE A 109 11.65 12.15 -16.08
C PHE A 109 11.82 11.83 -14.59
N VAL A 110 11.85 12.85 -13.72
CA VAL A 110 11.92 12.66 -12.26
C VAL A 110 10.70 11.91 -11.75
N GLY A 111 9.49 12.22 -12.23
CA GLY A 111 8.29 11.48 -11.83
C GLY A 111 8.32 10.02 -12.23
N ILE A 112 8.77 9.72 -13.44
CA ILE A 112 8.94 8.33 -13.91
C ILE A 112 9.93 7.59 -13.00
N VAL A 113 11.13 8.16 -12.82
CA VAL A 113 12.19 7.50 -12.05
C VAL A 113 11.82 7.36 -10.57
N ALA A 114 11.20 8.38 -9.96
CA ALA A 114 10.75 8.32 -8.57
C ALA A 114 9.68 7.26 -8.35
N THR A 115 8.72 7.13 -9.27
CA THR A 115 7.65 6.13 -9.17
C THR A 115 8.18 4.71 -9.32
N LEU A 116 9.11 4.49 -10.25
CA LEU A 116 9.76 3.18 -10.40
C LEU A 116 10.63 2.82 -9.19
N ALA A 117 11.10 3.82 -8.44
CA ALA A 117 11.84 3.65 -7.21
C ALA A 117 10.94 3.49 -5.96
N GLU A 118 9.61 3.60 -6.09
CA GLU A 118 8.68 3.53 -4.97
C GLU A 118 8.54 2.09 -4.43
N PRO A 119 8.81 1.84 -3.13
CA PRO A 119 8.78 0.49 -2.58
C PRO A 119 7.38 -0.14 -2.59
N ALA A 120 6.34 0.68 -2.43
CA ALA A 120 4.94 0.23 -2.41
C ALA A 120 4.52 -0.43 -3.74
N ILE A 121 5.12 0.00 -4.86
CA ILE A 121 4.90 -0.59 -6.19
C ILE A 121 5.41 -2.04 -6.26
N SER A 122 6.54 -2.34 -5.58
CA SER A 122 7.08 -3.70 -5.54
C SER A 122 6.13 -4.68 -4.85
N VAL A 123 5.43 -4.24 -3.81
CA VAL A 123 4.43 -5.04 -3.09
C VAL A 123 3.19 -5.27 -3.96
N LEU A 124 2.80 -4.26 -4.73
CA LEU A 124 1.72 -4.41 -5.71
C LEU A 124 2.08 -5.44 -6.80
N LYS A 125 3.32 -5.44 -7.29
CA LYS A 125 3.84 -6.46 -8.23
C LYS A 125 3.80 -7.87 -7.63
N GLN A 126 4.27 -8.02 -6.38
CA GLN A 126 4.28 -9.31 -5.70
C GLN A 126 2.86 -9.89 -5.46
N SER A 127 1.89 -9.01 -5.28
CA SER A 127 0.48 -9.36 -5.06
C SER A 127 -0.16 -10.05 -6.26
N GLY A 128 0.42 -9.96 -7.47
CA GLY A 128 -0.04 -10.65 -8.67
C GLY A 128 -0.07 -12.18 -8.58
N SER A 129 0.83 -12.75 -7.78
CA SER A 129 0.93 -14.20 -7.58
C SER A 129 -0.27 -14.79 -6.82
N ALA A 130 -1.04 -13.97 -6.12
CA ALA A 130 -2.20 -14.39 -5.36
C ALA A 130 -3.49 -14.45 -6.19
N VAL A 131 -3.47 -13.96 -7.43
CA VAL A 131 -4.64 -13.91 -8.32
C VAL A 131 -4.65 -15.15 -9.22
N ASN A 132 -5.79 -15.82 -9.32
CA ASN A 132 -5.93 -16.96 -10.23
C ASN A 132 -6.12 -16.48 -11.69
N PRO A 133 -5.49 -17.14 -12.68
CA PRO A 133 -5.54 -16.72 -14.08
C PRO A 133 -6.91 -16.96 -14.74
N TRP A 134 -7.69 -17.94 -14.30
CA TRP A 134 -9.03 -18.20 -14.84
C TRP A 134 -10.10 -17.26 -14.27
N ASP A 135 -9.89 -16.81 -13.02
CA ASP A 135 -10.81 -15.92 -12.31
C ASP A 135 -10.67 -14.46 -12.76
N ALA A 136 -9.44 -14.02 -13.07
CA ALA A 136 -9.17 -12.69 -13.62
C ALA A 136 -8.00 -12.70 -14.62
N PRO A 137 -8.21 -13.14 -15.87
CA PRO A 137 -7.13 -13.27 -16.86
C PRO A 137 -6.38 -11.96 -17.13
N LEU A 138 -7.11 -10.85 -17.28
CA LEU A 138 -6.51 -9.53 -17.51
C LEU A 138 -5.71 -9.05 -16.29
N LEU A 139 -6.26 -9.17 -15.10
CA LEU A 139 -5.59 -8.77 -13.86
C LEU A 139 -4.32 -9.60 -13.62
N PHE A 140 -4.41 -10.92 -13.86
CA PHE A 140 -3.28 -11.83 -13.77
C PHE A 140 -2.15 -11.44 -14.73
N HIS A 141 -2.46 -11.18 -16.00
CA HIS A 141 -1.45 -10.76 -16.96
C HIS A 141 -0.78 -9.45 -16.52
N LEU A 142 -1.57 -8.44 -16.13
CA LEU A 142 -1.06 -7.12 -15.76
C LEU A 142 -0.16 -7.13 -14.52
N LEU A 143 -0.30 -8.11 -13.62
CA LEU A 143 0.54 -8.22 -12.43
C LEU A 143 1.68 -9.25 -12.55
N ASN A 144 1.68 -10.08 -13.58
CA ASN A 144 2.72 -11.07 -13.85
C ASN A 144 3.54 -10.69 -15.10
N GLU A 145 3.35 -11.36 -16.25
CA GLU A 145 4.15 -11.13 -17.46
C GLU A 145 4.02 -9.69 -18.02
N GLY A 146 2.86 -9.05 -17.83
CA GLY A 146 2.59 -7.66 -18.24
C GLY A 146 2.97 -6.60 -17.19
N ALA A 147 3.52 -7.00 -16.05
CA ALA A 147 3.85 -6.12 -14.92
C ALA A 147 4.71 -4.93 -15.32
N ASP A 148 5.78 -5.16 -16.08
CA ASP A 148 6.72 -4.09 -16.40
C ASP A 148 6.08 -3.00 -17.28
N VAL A 149 5.17 -3.38 -18.18
CA VAL A 149 4.39 -2.45 -19.00
C VAL A 149 3.40 -1.67 -18.14
N LEU A 150 2.72 -2.34 -17.21
CA LEU A 150 1.79 -1.72 -16.27
C LEU A 150 2.52 -0.66 -15.42
N PHE A 151 3.64 -1.03 -14.80
CA PHE A 151 4.37 -0.14 -13.89
C PHE A 151 5.04 1.01 -14.62
N LEU A 152 5.56 0.79 -15.84
CA LEU A 152 6.04 1.87 -16.68
C LEU A 152 4.91 2.85 -17.04
N SER A 153 3.71 2.35 -17.35
CA SER A 153 2.54 3.18 -17.61
C SER A 153 2.12 4.02 -16.39
N ILE A 154 2.11 3.42 -15.20
CA ILE A 154 1.88 4.11 -13.92
C ILE A 154 2.91 5.23 -13.73
N ALA A 155 4.19 4.92 -13.92
CA ALA A 155 5.29 5.88 -13.77
C ALA A 155 5.20 7.04 -14.77
N ILE A 156 4.83 6.76 -16.03
CA ILE A 156 4.55 7.79 -17.04
C ILE A 156 3.37 8.66 -16.61
N GLY A 157 2.32 8.05 -16.06
CA GLY A 157 1.16 8.75 -15.51
C GLY A 157 1.57 9.76 -14.42
N VAL A 158 2.35 9.32 -13.44
CA VAL A 158 2.89 10.20 -12.39
C VAL A 158 3.78 11.31 -12.98
N GLY A 159 4.64 10.99 -13.95
CA GLY A 159 5.48 11.97 -14.61
C GLY A 159 4.66 13.11 -15.23
N PHE A 160 3.57 12.78 -15.94
CA PHE A 160 2.65 13.80 -16.45
C PHE A 160 1.96 14.57 -15.31
N SER A 161 1.55 13.91 -14.23
CA SER A 161 0.97 14.58 -13.08
C SER A 161 1.86 15.64 -12.46
N ILE A 162 3.15 15.35 -12.27
CA ILE A 162 4.10 16.32 -11.73
C ILE A 162 4.23 17.50 -12.68
N VAL A 163 4.29 17.26 -13.99
CA VAL A 163 4.29 18.33 -15.00
C VAL A 163 3.08 19.24 -14.85
N PHE A 164 1.87 18.68 -14.78
CA PHE A 164 0.64 19.46 -14.57
C PHE A 164 0.65 20.19 -13.22
N GLY A 165 1.15 19.56 -12.16
CA GLY A 165 1.27 20.18 -10.85
C GLY A 165 2.25 21.35 -10.82
N ILE A 166 3.41 21.24 -11.46
CA ILE A 166 4.39 22.32 -11.54
C ILE A 166 3.88 23.47 -12.43
N ILE A 167 3.24 23.17 -13.57
CA ILE A 167 2.57 24.17 -14.41
C ILE A 167 1.50 24.91 -13.59
N ARG A 168 0.69 24.17 -12.84
CA ARG A 168 -0.32 24.74 -11.96
C ARG A 168 0.30 25.73 -10.97
N ILE A 169 1.41 25.38 -10.31
CA ILE A 169 2.09 26.25 -9.34
C ILE A 169 2.66 27.50 -10.03
N ILE A 170 3.36 27.33 -11.15
CA ILE A 170 4.00 28.44 -11.88
C ILE A 170 2.97 29.48 -12.34
N TYR A 171 1.82 29.02 -12.86
CA TYR A 171 0.76 29.90 -13.38
C TYR A 171 -0.30 30.30 -12.34
N GLY A 172 -0.18 29.87 -11.07
CA GLY A 172 -1.14 30.21 -10.02
C GLY A 172 -2.55 29.65 -10.26
N ILE A 173 -2.66 28.47 -10.88
CA ILE A 173 -3.96 27.85 -11.17
C ILE A 173 -4.44 27.07 -9.94
N SER A 174 -5.71 27.22 -9.55
CA SER A 174 -6.31 26.47 -8.43
C SER A 174 -6.41 24.96 -8.73
N LEU A 175 -6.17 24.09 -7.74
CA LEU A 175 -6.24 22.62 -7.89
C LEU A 175 -7.58 22.15 -8.47
N SER A 176 -8.68 22.74 -8.01
CA SER A 176 -10.04 22.34 -8.41
C SER A 176 -10.26 22.33 -9.92
N LYS A 177 -9.57 23.21 -10.66
CA LYS A 177 -9.66 23.30 -12.13
C LYS A 177 -9.04 22.10 -12.86
N PHE A 178 -8.06 21.44 -12.24
CA PHE A 178 -7.50 20.19 -12.74
C PHE A 178 -8.23 18.98 -12.15
N LEU A 179 -8.50 19.03 -10.85
CA LEU A 179 -9.08 17.93 -10.10
C LEU A 179 -10.47 17.52 -10.61
N VAL A 180 -11.41 18.46 -10.74
CA VAL A 180 -12.79 18.13 -11.09
C VAL A 180 -12.91 17.50 -12.49
N PRO A 181 -12.29 18.05 -13.55
CA PRO A 181 -12.30 17.40 -14.86
C PRO A 181 -11.65 16.02 -14.87
N SER A 182 -10.49 15.86 -14.19
CA SER A 182 -9.81 14.56 -14.09
C SER A 182 -10.68 13.52 -13.38
N LEU A 183 -11.35 13.88 -12.29
CA LEU A 183 -12.27 12.98 -11.57
C LEU A 183 -13.48 12.59 -12.42
N ILE A 184 -14.08 13.53 -13.16
CA ILE A 184 -15.20 13.23 -14.06
C ILE A 184 -14.77 12.20 -15.11
N ILE A 185 -13.60 12.38 -15.74
CA ILE A 185 -13.07 11.44 -16.72
C ILE A 185 -12.85 10.05 -16.09
N LEU A 186 -12.23 9.99 -14.92
CA LEU A 186 -11.96 8.73 -14.23
C LEU A 186 -13.25 8.00 -13.82
N ILE A 187 -14.25 8.72 -13.35
CA ILE A 187 -15.56 8.16 -13.00
C ILE A 187 -16.25 7.62 -14.25
N LEU A 188 -16.26 8.37 -15.36
CA LEU A 188 -16.85 7.91 -16.62
C LEU A 188 -16.16 6.65 -17.15
N ILE A 189 -14.83 6.58 -17.09
CA ILE A 189 -14.07 5.39 -17.47
C ILE A 189 -14.37 4.22 -16.52
N THR A 190 -14.49 4.46 -15.22
CA THR A 190 -14.84 3.41 -14.24
C THR A 190 -16.25 2.86 -14.49
N ILE A 191 -17.21 3.72 -14.82
CA ILE A 191 -18.57 3.31 -15.21
C ILE A 191 -18.54 2.49 -16.50
N TYR A 192 -17.74 2.91 -17.49
CA TYR A 192 -17.56 2.14 -18.72
C TYR A 192 -16.95 0.75 -18.44
N SER A 193 -15.91 0.69 -17.61
CA SER A 193 -15.24 -0.55 -17.19
C SER A 193 -16.16 -1.50 -16.43
N PHE A 194 -17.19 -0.98 -15.75
CA PHE A 194 -18.17 -1.82 -15.05
C PHE A 194 -18.99 -2.73 -15.97
N ASN A 195 -19.15 -2.34 -17.24
CA ASN A 195 -19.93 -3.12 -18.22
C ASN A 195 -19.16 -4.29 -18.84
N ASN A 196 -17.86 -4.45 -18.55
CA ASN A 196 -17.01 -5.51 -19.11
C ASN A 196 -16.33 -6.28 -17.96
N ASP A 197 -16.54 -7.58 -17.87
CA ASP A 197 -16.10 -8.40 -16.73
C ASP A 197 -14.58 -8.32 -16.48
N ASN A 198 -13.76 -8.34 -17.55
CA ASN A 198 -12.31 -8.14 -17.46
C ASN A 198 -11.95 -6.75 -16.93
N LEU A 199 -12.59 -5.70 -17.44
CA LEU A 199 -12.31 -4.31 -17.03
C LEU A 199 -12.82 -3.99 -15.62
N ARG A 200 -13.87 -4.67 -15.18
CA ARG A 200 -14.42 -4.55 -13.83
C ARG A 200 -13.39 -4.98 -12.79
N LEU A 201 -12.70 -6.11 -13.01
CA LEU A 201 -11.72 -6.67 -12.07
C LEU A 201 -10.42 -5.86 -11.98
N ILE A 202 -10.04 -5.13 -13.03
CA ILE A 202 -8.90 -4.20 -12.96
C ILE A 202 -9.27 -2.86 -12.31
N SER A 203 -10.55 -2.55 -12.11
CA SER A 203 -10.96 -1.25 -11.56
C SER A 203 -10.40 -1.06 -10.15
N GLY A 204 -10.41 -2.13 -9.32
CA GLY A 204 -9.76 -2.10 -8.01
C GLY A 204 -8.26 -1.85 -8.09
N LEU A 205 -7.56 -2.54 -9.01
CA LEU A 205 -6.13 -2.32 -9.25
C LEU A 205 -5.84 -0.88 -9.71
N ALA A 206 -6.63 -0.33 -10.62
CA ALA A 206 -6.42 1.00 -11.17
C ALA A 206 -6.48 2.07 -10.09
N TRP A 207 -7.53 2.04 -9.26
CA TRP A 207 -7.72 3.00 -8.17
C TRP A 207 -6.70 2.79 -7.04
N ASP A 208 -6.34 1.56 -6.70
CA ASP A 208 -5.29 1.30 -5.72
C ASP A 208 -3.92 1.76 -6.25
N SER A 209 -3.62 1.58 -7.54
CA SER A 209 -2.36 2.01 -8.17
C SER A 209 -2.13 3.52 -8.09
N GLY A 210 -3.20 4.32 -8.22
CA GLY A 210 -3.15 5.78 -8.02
C GLY A 210 -2.63 6.14 -6.63
N VAL A 211 -3.10 5.42 -5.63
CA VAL A 211 -2.76 5.67 -4.24
C VAL A 211 -1.39 5.06 -3.87
N VAL A 212 -1.01 3.93 -4.46
CA VAL A 212 0.31 3.30 -4.30
C VAL A 212 1.43 4.15 -4.94
N ALA A 213 1.12 4.85 -6.03
CA ALA A 213 2.08 5.68 -6.75
C ALA A 213 2.56 6.91 -5.95
N THR A 214 1.79 7.35 -4.95
CA THR A 214 2.14 8.46 -4.05
C THR A 214 2.73 7.96 -2.73
N GLY A 215 3.71 7.06 -2.77
CA GLY A 215 4.26 6.46 -1.56
C GLY A 215 5.34 7.30 -0.85
N SER A 216 6.08 6.61 0.03
CA SER A 216 7.15 7.10 0.90
C SER A 216 8.27 7.89 0.23
N LEU A 217 8.64 7.55 -0.99
CA LEU A 217 9.77 8.17 -1.68
C LEU A 217 9.30 9.32 -2.56
N THR A 218 8.19 9.09 -3.26
CA THR A 218 7.64 10.01 -4.25
C THR A 218 7.02 11.24 -3.60
N VAL A 219 6.25 11.09 -2.52
CA VAL A 219 5.58 12.22 -1.85
C VAL A 219 6.58 13.25 -1.33
N PRO A 220 7.59 12.90 -0.52
CA PRO A 220 8.46 13.92 0.08
C PRO A 220 9.30 14.64 -0.97
N LEU A 221 9.68 13.95 -2.05
CA LEU A 221 10.33 14.56 -3.21
C LEU A 221 9.42 15.56 -3.94
N ILE A 222 8.18 15.15 -4.27
CA ILE A 222 7.22 15.99 -4.99
C ILE A 222 6.82 17.20 -4.14
N VAL A 223 6.58 17.01 -2.84
CA VAL A 223 6.24 18.10 -1.92
C VAL A 223 7.42 19.06 -1.79
N ALA A 224 8.65 18.57 -1.60
CA ALA A 224 9.84 19.42 -1.54
C ALA A 224 10.04 20.22 -2.83
N LEU A 225 9.89 19.57 -3.99
CA LEU A 225 9.96 20.21 -5.30
C LEU A 225 8.87 21.26 -5.48
N GLY A 226 7.62 20.93 -5.17
CA GLY A 226 6.46 21.83 -5.30
C GLY A 226 6.56 23.06 -4.38
N LEU A 227 6.95 22.86 -3.12
CA LEU A 227 7.22 23.95 -2.17
C LEU A 227 8.38 24.83 -2.65
N GLY A 228 9.45 24.24 -3.16
CA GLY A 228 10.58 24.99 -3.74
C GLY A 228 10.16 25.84 -4.93
N VAL A 229 9.39 25.28 -5.87
CA VAL A 229 8.86 26.01 -7.03
C VAL A 229 7.90 27.12 -6.61
N SER A 230 7.03 26.86 -5.63
CA SER A 230 6.09 27.87 -5.10
C SER A 230 6.83 29.05 -4.47
N LYS A 231 7.85 28.80 -3.63
CA LYS A 231 8.71 29.84 -3.04
C LYS A 231 9.48 30.66 -4.09
N ALA A 232 9.84 30.05 -5.21
CA ALA A 232 10.55 30.73 -6.30
C ALA A 232 9.63 31.49 -7.27
N SER A 233 8.35 31.11 -7.33
CA SER A 233 7.36 31.77 -8.17
C SER A 233 6.85 33.06 -7.51
N ARG A 234 6.49 34.07 -8.31
CA ARG A 234 6.07 35.40 -7.82
C ARG A 234 4.61 35.46 -7.33
N THR A 235 3.93 34.31 -7.22
CA THR A 235 2.53 34.24 -6.79
C THR A 235 2.42 34.45 -5.28
N SER A 236 1.48 35.28 -4.82
CA SER A 236 1.36 35.74 -3.43
C SER A 236 0.96 34.67 -2.41
N ASP A 237 0.50 33.50 -2.87
CA ASP A 237 -0.09 32.47 -2.01
C ASP A 237 0.93 31.34 -1.75
N THR A 238 1.53 31.35 -0.55
CA THR A 238 2.50 30.33 -0.08
C THR A 238 1.91 28.93 0.05
N THR A 239 0.58 28.80 0.07
CA THR A 239 -0.15 27.52 0.12
C THR A 239 -0.20 26.80 -1.23
N THR A 240 0.13 27.50 -2.33
CA THR A 240 0.08 26.94 -3.70
C THR A 240 1.03 25.77 -3.94
N GLY A 241 2.03 25.54 -3.08
CA GLY A 241 2.97 24.42 -3.20
C GLY A 241 2.36 23.04 -2.98
N PHE A 242 1.14 22.95 -2.44
CA PHE A 242 0.40 21.70 -2.25
C PHE A 242 -0.56 21.40 -3.41
N GLY A 243 -1.02 20.17 -3.54
CA GLY A 243 -1.94 19.65 -4.57
C GLY A 243 -1.25 18.93 -5.73
N VAL A 244 0.08 18.90 -5.78
CA VAL A 244 0.84 18.11 -6.78
C VAL A 244 0.72 16.61 -6.48
N VAL A 245 0.69 16.23 -5.19
CA VAL A 245 0.55 14.83 -4.76
C VAL A 245 -0.81 14.28 -5.20
N THR A 246 -1.86 15.06 -5.06
CA THR A 246 -3.20 14.69 -5.55
C THR A 246 -3.19 14.34 -7.03
N LEU A 247 -2.60 15.20 -7.88
CA LEU A 247 -2.51 14.92 -9.31
C LEU A 247 -1.69 13.65 -9.57
N ALA A 248 -0.62 13.44 -8.81
CA ALA A 248 0.21 12.24 -8.87
C ALA A 248 -0.56 10.96 -8.55
N SER A 249 -1.68 11.03 -7.82
CA SER A 249 -2.58 9.88 -7.65
C SER A 249 -3.63 9.68 -8.75
N LEU A 250 -4.01 10.73 -9.50
CA LEU A 250 -5.13 10.63 -10.46
C LEU A 250 -4.72 10.08 -11.82
N PHE A 251 -3.56 10.49 -12.36
CA PHE A 251 -3.14 10.05 -13.68
C PHE A 251 -2.69 8.58 -13.73
N PRO A 252 -2.08 7.98 -12.70
CA PRO A 252 -1.81 6.55 -12.72
C PRO A 252 -3.07 5.70 -12.89
N ILE A 253 -4.19 6.14 -12.31
CA ILE A 253 -5.49 5.46 -12.48
C ILE A 253 -5.88 5.46 -13.97
N LEU A 254 -5.76 6.62 -14.62
CA LEU A 254 -5.99 6.76 -16.06
C LEU A 254 -5.03 5.86 -16.87
N SER A 255 -3.74 5.87 -16.54
CA SER A 255 -2.71 5.04 -17.16
C SER A 255 -3.01 3.55 -17.08
N VAL A 256 -3.47 3.05 -15.92
CA VAL A 256 -3.86 1.65 -15.76
C VAL A 256 -5.10 1.32 -16.59
N PHE A 257 -6.10 2.19 -16.63
CA PHE A 257 -7.27 1.98 -17.49
C PHE A 257 -6.91 1.96 -18.98
N VAL A 258 -6.01 2.84 -19.44
CA VAL A 258 -5.53 2.84 -20.83
C VAL A 258 -4.86 1.52 -21.19
N VAL A 259 -3.97 1.02 -20.33
CA VAL A 259 -3.31 -0.29 -20.54
C VAL A 259 -4.32 -1.43 -20.47
N GLY A 260 -5.25 -1.38 -19.52
CA GLY A 260 -6.34 -2.36 -19.39
C GLY A 260 -7.21 -2.44 -20.64
N LEU A 261 -7.61 -1.29 -21.20
CA LEU A 261 -8.38 -1.21 -22.45
C LEU A 261 -7.61 -1.77 -23.65
N TYR A 262 -6.28 -1.60 -23.68
CA TYR A 262 -5.43 -2.13 -24.74
C TYR A 262 -5.30 -3.67 -24.71
N PHE A 263 -5.22 -4.28 -23.52
CA PHE A 263 -5.08 -5.73 -23.37
C PHE A 263 -6.41 -6.48 -23.22
N ALA A 264 -7.48 -5.82 -22.78
CA ALA A 264 -8.80 -6.42 -22.61
C ALA A 264 -9.32 -7.21 -23.84
N PRO A 265 -9.19 -6.74 -25.09
CA PRO A 265 -9.66 -7.51 -26.25
C PRO A 265 -8.72 -8.66 -26.64
N LYS A 266 -7.48 -8.69 -26.13
CA LYS A 266 -6.46 -9.70 -26.48
C LYS A 266 -6.46 -10.89 -25.53
N LEU A 267 -7.11 -10.77 -24.38
CA LEU A 267 -7.14 -11.77 -23.32
C LEU A 267 -8.56 -12.39 -23.21
N PRO A 268 -8.66 -13.65 -22.74
CA PRO A 268 -9.95 -14.28 -22.54
C PRO A 268 -10.73 -13.60 -21.42
N GLN A 269 -12.05 -13.77 -21.45
CA GLN A 269 -12.92 -13.36 -20.34
C GLN A 269 -12.81 -14.35 -19.18
N PRO A 270 -13.16 -13.93 -17.94
CA PRO A 270 -13.17 -14.82 -16.78
C PRO A 270 -13.99 -16.08 -17.03
N MET A 271 -13.45 -17.24 -16.68
CA MET A 271 -14.08 -18.53 -16.96
C MET A 271 -13.78 -19.56 -15.88
N SER A 272 -14.57 -20.63 -15.83
CA SER A 272 -14.34 -21.74 -14.91
C SER A 272 -13.01 -22.46 -15.21
N LYS A 273 -12.31 -22.91 -14.16
CA LYS A 273 -11.05 -23.67 -14.23
C LYS A 273 -11.09 -24.83 -15.24
N GLU A 274 -12.18 -25.59 -15.30
CA GLU A 274 -12.32 -26.74 -16.22
C GLU A 274 -12.30 -26.31 -17.70
N LYS A 275 -12.99 -25.22 -18.03
CA LYS A 275 -12.99 -24.68 -19.40
C LYS A 275 -11.64 -24.06 -19.76
N PHE A 276 -10.97 -23.45 -18.79
CA PHE A 276 -9.65 -22.85 -18.96
C PHE A 276 -8.61 -23.88 -19.42
N PHE A 277 -8.53 -25.04 -18.74
CA PHE A 277 -7.60 -26.13 -19.10
C PHE A 277 -8.12 -27.04 -20.22
N GLY A 278 -9.43 -27.05 -20.52
CA GLY A 278 -10.02 -27.92 -21.53
C GLY A 278 -9.72 -27.49 -22.98
N ASN A 279 -10.15 -26.27 -23.37
CA ASN A 279 -9.97 -25.67 -24.71
C ASN A 279 -10.33 -24.16 -24.72
N GLY A 280 -10.46 -23.52 -23.55
CA GLY A 280 -11.03 -22.19 -23.41
C GLY A 280 -10.12 -21.04 -23.82
N ILE A 281 -8.83 -21.33 -24.10
CA ILE A 281 -7.80 -20.33 -24.35
C ILE A 281 -7.10 -20.66 -25.65
N THR A 282 -6.84 -19.64 -26.48
CA THR A 282 -6.02 -19.81 -27.68
C THR A 282 -4.53 -19.87 -27.33
N VAL A 283 -3.72 -20.47 -28.20
CA VAL A 283 -2.25 -20.55 -28.00
C VAL A 283 -1.63 -19.16 -27.80
N GLU A 284 -2.12 -18.15 -28.53
CA GLU A 284 -1.67 -16.76 -28.39
C GLU A 284 -2.02 -16.17 -27.01
N GLN A 285 -3.24 -16.42 -26.52
CA GLN A 285 -3.67 -15.97 -25.20
C GLN A 285 -2.87 -16.65 -24.07
N SER A 286 -2.59 -17.95 -24.21
CA SER A 286 -1.73 -18.68 -23.27
C SER A 286 -0.32 -18.11 -23.27
N LYS A 287 0.25 -17.84 -24.45
CA LYS A 287 1.58 -17.23 -24.57
C LYS A 287 1.63 -15.83 -23.95
N LEU A 288 0.55 -15.06 -24.09
CA LEU A 288 0.47 -13.71 -23.52
C LEU A 288 0.35 -13.75 -21.98
N MET A 289 -0.32 -14.75 -21.40
CA MET A 289 -0.47 -14.88 -19.95
C MET A 289 0.71 -15.56 -19.25
N PHE A 290 1.34 -16.55 -19.88
CA PHE A 290 2.35 -17.41 -19.24
C PHE A 290 3.72 -17.39 -19.94
N GLY A 291 3.88 -16.59 -20.99
CA GLY A 291 5.10 -16.57 -21.79
C GLY A 291 5.32 -17.90 -22.49
N GLU A 292 6.53 -18.46 -22.35
CA GLU A 292 6.88 -19.79 -22.90
C GLU A 292 6.55 -20.95 -21.95
N LYS A 293 5.98 -20.67 -20.77
CA LYS A 293 5.72 -21.67 -19.75
C LYS A 293 4.35 -22.33 -19.97
N ASN A 294 4.28 -23.65 -19.79
CA ASN A 294 3.02 -24.38 -19.92
C ASN A 294 2.13 -24.22 -18.67
N PRO A 295 0.84 -23.86 -18.82
CA PRO A 295 -0.06 -23.65 -17.69
C PRO A 295 -0.32 -24.92 -16.87
N GLU A 296 -0.38 -26.09 -17.51
CA GLU A 296 -0.56 -27.36 -16.79
C GLU A 296 0.64 -27.71 -15.90
N THR A 297 1.86 -27.35 -16.29
CA THR A 297 3.05 -27.56 -15.45
C THR A 297 3.13 -26.56 -14.30
N LEU A 298 2.65 -25.32 -14.50
CA LEU A 298 2.63 -24.26 -13.49
C LEU A 298 1.59 -24.53 -12.40
N PHE A 299 0.37 -24.94 -12.78
CA PHE A 299 -0.73 -25.10 -11.83
C PHE A 299 -1.06 -26.56 -11.48
N GLY A 300 -0.57 -27.53 -12.25
CA GLY A 300 -0.67 -28.97 -11.94
C GLY A 300 0.44 -29.48 -11.00
N ALA A 301 1.57 -28.77 -10.90
CA ALA A 301 2.65 -29.12 -9.96
C ALA A 301 2.41 -28.63 -8.52
N HIS A 302 1.46 -27.72 -8.32
CA HIS A 302 1.17 -27.13 -7.00
C HIS A 302 0.57 -28.12 -5.97
N GLU A 303 0.15 -29.32 -6.38
CA GLU A 303 -0.23 -30.38 -5.43
C GLU A 303 0.96 -31.21 -4.92
N LYS A 304 2.14 -31.15 -5.55
CA LYS A 304 3.33 -31.94 -5.13
C LYS A 304 4.42 -31.17 -4.41
N GLU A 305 4.44 -29.83 -4.49
CA GLU A 305 5.54 -29.03 -3.93
C GLU A 305 5.39 -28.64 -2.45
N GLN A 306 4.26 -28.91 -1.79
CA GLN A 306 4.10 -28.62 -0.35
C GLN A 306 4.75 -29.65 0.59
N ASN A 307 5.22 -30.80 0.08
CA ASN A 307 5.62 -31.93 0.92
C ASN A 307 7.13 -32.15 1.11
N THR A 308 7.98 -31.19 0.76
CA THR A 308 9.41 -31.32 1.11
C THR A 308 9.67 -30.65 2.46
N GLN A 309 9.87 -31.46 3.50
CA GLN A 309 10.41 -31.03 4.79
C GLN A 309 11.55 -30.03 4.56
N LEU A 310 11.31 -28.79 4.93
CA LEU A 310 12.21 -27.67 4.71
C LEU A 310 13.49 -27.89 5.52
N SER A 311 14.54 -28.42 4.89
CA SER A 311 15.88 -28.45 5.47
C SER A 311 16.26 -27.02 5.89
N ILE A 312 16.92 -26.87 7.05
CA ILE A 312 17.44 -25.58 7.54
C ILE A 312 18.26 -24.88 6.44
N HIS A 313 18.95 -25.66 5.60
CA HIS A 313 19.68 -25.16 4.44
C HIS A 313 18.77 -24.43 3.45
N ASN A 314 17.61 -24.99 3.07
CA ASN A 314 16.67 -24.35 2.15
C ASN A 314 16.04 -23.08 2.75
N LYS A 315 15.85 -23.05 4.08
CA LYS A 315 15.37 -21.85 4.77
C LYS A 315 16.42 -20.74 4.74
N LEU A 316 17.70 -21.08 4.95
CA LEU A 316 18.82 -20.14 4.87
C LEU A 316 19.03 -19.63 3.44
N VAL A 317 18.97 -20.50 2.43
CA VAL A 317 19.07 -20.13 1.02
C VAL A 317 17.97 -19.13 0.65
N LYS A 318 16.70 -19.40 1.00
CA LYS A 318 15.59 -18.45 0.77
C LYS A 318 15.79 -17.10 1.47
N ILE A 319 16.38 -17.10 2.67
CA ILE A 319 16.70 -15.85 3.37
C ILE A 319 17.79 -15.07 2.62
N ILE A 320 18.84 -15.76 2.15
CA ILE A 320 19.94 -15.14 1.40
C ILE A 320 19.45 -14.59 0.06
N GLU A 321 18.65 -15.36 -0.68
CA GLU A 321 17.99 -14.91 -1.92
C GLU A 321 17.15 -13.66 -1.66
N GLY A 322 16.31 -13.67 -0.62
CA GLY A 322 15.51 -12.51 -0.25
C GLY A 322 16.34 -11.27 0.11
N ILE A 323 17.51 -11.45 0.73
CA ILE A 323 18.46 -10.34 1.01
C ILE A 323 19.03 -9.80 -0.30
N LEU A 324 19.50 -10.67 -1.19
CA LEU A 324 20.09 -10.28 -2.47
C LEU A 324 19.07 -9.54 -3.37
N GLU A 325 17.84 -10.04 -3.44
CA GLU A 325 16.75 -9.39 -4.16
C GLU A 325 16.41 -8.03 -3.56
N SER A 326 16.29 -7.94 -2.23
CA SER A 326 15.99 -6.68 -1.55
C SER A 326 17.09 -5.63 -1.77
N PHE A 327 18.35 -6.05 -1.75
CA PHE A 327 19.51 -5.19 -1.98
C PHE A 327 19.58 -4.71 -3.44
N SER A 328 19.44 -5.63 -4.39
CA SER A 328 19.42 -5.32 -5.82
C SER A 328 18.29 -4.36 -6.19
N GLY A 329 17.07 -4.63 -5.70
CA GLY A 329 15.91 -3.76 -5.91
C GLY A 329 16.11 -2.36 -5.34
N SER A 330 16.75 -2.25 -4.16
CA SER A 330 17.05 -0.96 -3.54
C SER A 330 18.11 -0.17 -4.31
N LEU A 331 19.13 -0.84 -4.88
CA LEU A 331 20.13 -0.19 -5.73
C LEU A 331 19.49 0.35 -7.01
N GLN A 332 18.69 -0.49 -7.66
CA GLN A 332 18.00 -0.16 -8.91
C GLN A 332 16.98 0.99 -8.71
N ALA A 333 16.41 1.13 -7.52
CA ALA A 333 15.53 2.24 -7.17
C ALA A 333 16.29 3.56 -6.93
N ILE A 334 17.29 3.55 -6.04
CA ILE A 334 17.88 4.80 -5.52
C ILE A 334 18.94 5.40 -6.44
N ILE A 335 19.76 4.57 -7.10
CA ILE A 335 20.85 5.08 -7.94
C ILE A 335 20.33 5.90 -9.13
N PRO A 336 19.35 5.43 -9.92
CA PRO A 336 18.82 6.21 -11.04
C PRO A 336 18.18 7.53 -10.58
N LEU A 337 17.46 7.51 -9.45
CA LEU A 337 16.81 8.71 -8.92
C LEU A 337 17.83 9.75 -8.45
N ALA A 338 18.73 9.36 -7.54
CA ALA A 338 19.75 10.25 -7.02
C ALA A 338 20.68 10.74 -8.15
N GLY A 339 21.07 9.84 -9.05
CA GLY A 339 21.89 10.16 -10.23
C GLY A 339 21.19 11.16 -11.15
N CYS A 340 19.91 10.98 -11.45
CA CYS A 340 19.11 11.91 -12.23
C CYS A 340 19.09 13.31 -11.60
N LEU A 341 18.79 13.38 -10.31
CA LEU A 341 18.68 14.64 -9.58
C LEU A 341 20.02 15.39 -9.50
N ILE A 342 21.11 14.69 -9.16
CA ILE A 342 22.46 15.27 -9.10
C ILE A 342 22.92 15.72 -10.48
N LEU A 343 22.72 14.90 -11.51
CA LEU A 343 23.10 15.22 -12.89
C LEU A 343 22.36 16.46 -13.39
N PHE A 344 21.06 16.57 -13.09
CA PHE A 344 20.29 17.75 -13.45
C PHE A 344 20.82 19.01 -12.74
N LEU A 345 21.11 18.90 -11.44
CA LEU A 345 21.61 20.01 -10.65
C LEU A 345 22.98 20.50 -11.14
N TYR A 346 23.88 19.60 -11.49
CA TYR A 346 25.23 19.94 -11.96
C TYR A 346 25.27 20.41 -13.42
N ILE A 347 24.58 19.70 -14.33
CA ILE A 347 24.66 19.98 -15.78
C ILE A 347 23.74 21.14 -16.17
N ILE A 348 22.48 21.10 -15.72
CA ILE A 348 21.43 22.01 -16.20
C ILE A 348 21.35 23.26 -15.32
N LEU A 349 21.29 23.09 -14.00
CA LEU A 349 21.22 24.24 -13.08
C LEU A 349 22.59 24.87 -12.79
N ARG A 350 23.69 24.12 -13.02
CA ARG A 350 25.07 24.55 -12.73
C ARG A 350 25.21 25.11 -11.32
N GLU A 351 24.65 24.41 -10.34
CA GLU A 351 24.71 24.76 -8.92
C GLU A 351 25.60 23.76 -8.17
N SER A 352 26.23 24.22 -7.10
CA SER A 352 26.90 23.35 -6.13
C SER A 352 25.91 22.90 -5.06
N LEU A 353 26.04 21.67 -4.61
CA LEU A 353 25.25 21.15 -3.49
C LEU A 353 25.68 21.83 -2.18
N PRO A 354 24.74 22.37 -1.39
CA PRO A 354 24.99 22.65 0.02
C PRO A 354 25.21 21.31 0.74
N PHE A 355 26.30 21.17 1.51
CA PHE A 355 26.57 20.02 2.37
C PHE A 355 26.63 18.66 1.63
N THR A 356 27.55 18.54 0.66
CA THR A 356 27.75 17.32 -0.13
C THR A 356 27.93 16.05 0.72
N ASP A 357 28.57 16.16 1.88
CA ASP A 357 28.82 15.03 2.78
C ASP A 357 27.51 14.50 3.41
N GLU A 358 26.60 15.39 3.82
CA GLU A 358 25.27 15.03 4.35
C GLU A 358 24.41 14.37 3.28
N LEU A 359 24.52 14.84 2.03
CA LEU A 359 23.75 14.30 0.92
C LEU A 359 24.21 12.89 0.53
N TYR A 360 25.52 12.62 0.47
CA TYR A 360 26.03 11.27 0.22
C TYR A 360 25.66 10.30 1.35
N LEU A 361 25.78 10.76 2.60
CA LEU A 361 25.34 9.99 3.76
C LEU A 361 23.83 9.72 3.73
N GLY A 362 23.05 10.72 3.34
CA GLY A 362 21.60 10.61 3.15
C GLY A 362 21.23 9.56 2.11
N ILE A 363 21.82 9.62 0.91
CA ILE A 363 21.59 8.63 -0.16
C ILE A 363 21.99 7.21 0.30
N LEU A 364 23.12 7.07 0.99
CA LEU A 364 23.55 5.79 1.56
C LEU A 364 22.54 5.25 2.58
N PHE A 365 21.99 6.12 3.44
CA PHE A 365 20.97 5.75 4.42
C PHE A 365 19.62 5.40 3.79
N VAL A 366 19.19 6.10 2.73
CA VAL A 366 17.98 5.70 1.97
C VAL A 366 18.18 4.31 1.40
N PHE A 367 19.33 4.07 0.79
CA PHE A 367 19.65 2.77 0.18
C PHE A 367 19.65 1.62 1.21
N LEU A 368 20.43 1.75 2.29
CA LEU A 368 20.51 0.74 3.34
C LEU A 368 19.17 0.56 4.05
N GLY A 369 18.49 1.67 4.35
CA GLY A 369 17.17 1.67 4.97
C GLY A 369 16.15 0.93 4.14
N LEU A 370 16.10 1.21 2.83
CA LEU A 370 15.17 0.56 1.92
C LEU A 370 15.42 -0.95 1.79
N ALA A 371 16.69 -1.37 1.71
CA ALA A 371 17.04 -2.79 1.62
C ALA A 371 16.60 -3.57 2.88
N ILE A 372 16.91 -3.02 4.06
CA ILE A 372 16.53 -3.64 5.34
C ILE A 372 15.00 -3.61 5.51
N PHE A 373 14.36 -2.52 5.08
CA PHE A 373 12.92 -2.33 5.19
C PHE A 373 12.14 -3.33 4.32
N ASN A 374 12.50 -3.49 3.04
CA ASN A 374 11.84 -4.43 2.13
C ASN A 374 11.97 -5.88 2.62
N PHE A 375 13.15 -6.24 3.12
CA PHE A 375 13.37 -7.52 3.80
C PHE A 375 12.43 -7.68 5.00
N GLY A 376 12.30 -6.64 5.84
CA GLY A 376 11.40 -6.64 6.98
C GLY A 376 9.92 -6.77 6.61
N ILE A 377 9.46 -6.13 5.53
CA ILE A 377 8.09 -6.25 5.04
C ILE A 377 7.78 -7.68 4.63
N PHE A 378 8.66 -8.30 3.84
CA PHE A 378 8.44 -9.65 3.32
C PHE A 378 8.38 -10.71 4.45
N PHE A 379 9.33 -10.66 5.39
CA PHE A 379 9.42 -11.64 6.47
C PHE A 379 8.56 -11.31 7.71
N GLY A 380 8.15 -10.05 7.88
CA GLY A 380 7.43 -9.55 9.05
C GLY A 380 5.98 -9.17 8.74
N LEU A 381 5.76 -7.93 8.30
CA LEU A 381 4.43 -7.33 8.19
C LEU A 381 3.53 -8.04 7.15
N SER A 382 4.07 -8.43 6.00
CA SER A 382 3.30 -9.16 4.97
C SER A 382 2.84 -10.53 5.48
N LYS A 383 3.73 -11.30 6.12
CA LYS A 383 3.38 -12.59 6.74
C LYS A 383 2.35 -12.47 7.87
N LEU A 384 2.47 -11.44 8.70
CA LEU A 384 1.51 -11.19 9.77
C LEU A 384 0.15 -10.77 9.19
N GLY A 385 0.17 -9.87 8.20
CA GLY A 385 -1.02 -9.41 7.48
C GLY A 385 -1.76 -10.54 6.77
N SER A 386 -1.04 -11.44 6.09
CA SER A 386 -1.66 -12.58 5.38
C SER A 386 -2.27 -13.58 6.36
N GLN A 387 -1.58 -13.88 7.46
CA GLN A 387 -2.12 -14.76 8.50
C GLN A 387 -3.40 -14.18 9.10
N VAL A 388 -3.42 -12.88 9.40
CA VAL A 388 -4.62 -12.23 9.94
C VAL A 388 -5.72 -12.18 8.88
N GLY A 389 -5.39 -11.83 7.63
CA GLY A 389 -6.35 -11.72 6.52
C GLY A 389 -7.05 -13.04 6.19
N ASN A 390 -6.27 -14.12 6.01
CA ASN A 390 -6.81 -15.46 5.74
C ASN A 390 -7.68 -15.98 6.89
N LYS A 391 -7.38 -15.56 8.12
CA LYS A 391 -8.10 -16.02 9.32
C LYS A 391 -9.26 -15.10 9.70
N LEU A 392 -9.31 -13.86 9.23
CA LEU A 392 -10.32 -12.88 9.63
C LEU A 392 -11.76 -13.37 9.36
N PRO A 393 -12.06 -14.06 8.24
CA PRO A 393 -13.40 -14.61 8.00
C PRO A 393 -13.86 -15.63 9.05
N SER A 394 -12.94 -16.24 9.81
CA SER A 394 -13.27 -17.10 10.97
C SER A 394 -14.05 -16.39 12.08
N SER A 395 -14.15 -15.06 12.02
CA SER A 395 -14.97 -14.29 12.95
C SER A 395 -16.47 -14.50 12.75
N PHE A 396 -16.92 -14.74 11.50
CA PHE A 396 -18.33 -14.87 11.14
C PHE A 396 -18.66 -16.16 10.36
N ARG A 397 -17.67 -16.85 9.77
CA ARG A 397 -17.89 -18.08 9.00
C ARG A 397 -16.84 -19.15 9.30
N SER A 398 -17.22 -20.42 9.17
CA SER A 398 -16.27 -21.53 9.29
C SER A 398 -15.25 -21.50 8.14
N ILE A 399 -13.96 -21.55 8.46
CA ILE A 399 -12.88 -21.56 7.47
C ILE A 399 -11.97 -22.78 7.61
N GLU A 400 -11.47 -23.26 6.48
CA GLU A 400 -10.43 -24.29 6.42
C GLU A 400 -9.06 -23.64 6.66
N LEU A 401 -8.34 -24.10 7.68
CA LEU A 401 -7.00 -23.61 8.01
C LEU A 401 -5.94 -24.43 7.28
N THR A 402 -5.77 -24.21 5.98
CA THR A 402 -4.81 -24.94 5.12
C THR A 402 -3.39 -24.92 5.67
N ASP A 403 -2.95 -23.81 6.27
CA ASP A 403 -1.61 -23.73 6.87
C ASP A 403 -1.43 -24.72 8.03
N SER A 404 -2.52 -25.10 8.70
CA SER A 404 -2.53 -25.96 9.90
C SER A 404 -2.80 -27.43 9.55
N THR A 405 -2.64 -27.78 8.27
CA THR A 405 -2.82 -29.16 7.79
C THR A 405 -1.90 -30.10 8.56
N ARG A 406 -2.48 -31.17 9.09
CA ARG A 406 -1.74 -32.25 9.75
C ARG A 406 -1.75 -33.46 8.83
N GLU A 407 -0.57 -33.93 8.46
CA GLU A 407 -0.41 -35.20 7.76
C GLU A 407 -0.56 -36.35 8.74
N ILE A 408 -1.53 -37.23 8.48
CA ILE A 408 -1.71 -38.49 9.18
C ILE A 408 -1.09 -39.57 8.30
N ARG A 409 0.04 -40.11 8.73
CA ARG A 409 0.74 -41.19 8.01
C ARG A 409 0.12 -42.56 8.35
N ASN A 410 0.16 -43.49 7.40
CA ASN A 410 -0.41 -44.83 7.50
C ASN A 410 -1.93 -44.79 7.74
N PHE A 411 -2.63 -43.92 7.01
CA PHE A 411 -4.08 -43.79 7.12
C PHE A 411 -4.75 -44.99 6.44
N ASP A 412 -5.49 -45.81 7.19
CA ASP A 412 -6.30 -46.90 6.64
C ASP A 412 -7.73 -46.41 6.35
N PRO A 413 -8.19 -46.39 5.09
CA PRO A 413 -9.55 -45.98 4.72
C PRO A 413 -10.67 -46.74 5.44
N LYS A 414 -10.40 -47.93 6.00
CA LYS A 414 -11.39 -48.73 6.75
C LYS A 414 -11.84 -48.09 8.06
N ILE A 415 -11.13 -47.08 8.57
CA ILE A 415 -11.51 -46.37 9.79
C ILE A 415 -12.60 -45.31 9.56
N VAL A 416 -12.95 -45.05 8.29
CA VAL A 416 -13.98 -44.09 7.90
C VAL A 416 -15.36 -44.68 8.18
N ILE A 417 -16.18 -43.92 8.90
CA ILE A 417 -17.54 -44.26 9.31
C ILE A 417 -18.49 -43.37 8.52
N THR A 418 -19.53 -43.96 7.94
CA THR A 418 -20.63 -43.22 7.30
C THR A 418 -21.81 -43.13 8.25
N ALA A 419 -22.26 -41.91 8.56
CA ALA A 419 -23.54 -41.67 9.22
C ALA A 419 -24.46 -40.86 8.31
N THR A 420 -25.75 -40.79 8.66
CA THR A 420 -26.72 -39.95 7.96
C THR A 420 -27.22 -38.89 8.93
N ASP A 421 -27.18 -37.62 8.54
CA ASP A 421 -27.66 -36.50 9.36
C ASP A 421 -29.21 -36.46 9.43
N GLU A 422 -29.74 -35.55 10.24
CA GLU A 422 -31.20 -35.34 10.40
C GLU A 422 -31.91 -34.91 9.10
N GLN A 423 -31.15 -34.51 8.07
CA GLN A 423 -31.63 -34.02 6.78
C GLN A 423 -31.52 -35.10 5.69
N GLY A 424 -31.08 -36.32 6.03
CA GLY A 424 -30.93 -37.44 5.11
C GLY A 424 -29.62 -37.42 4.30
N LYS A 425 -28.69 -36.53 4.63
CA LYS A 425 -27.39 -36.41 3.96
C LYS A 425 -26.39 -37.38 4.59
N LYS A 426 -25.74 -38.18 3.75
CA LYS A 426 -24.65 -39.07 4.19
C LYS A 426 -23.39 -38.27 4.46
N GLU A 427 -22.83 -38.39 5.65
CA GLU A 427 -21.55 -37.81 6.04
C GLU A 427 -20.56 -38.90 6.42
N GLU A 428 -19.38 -38.85 5.82
CA GLU A 428 -18.27 -39.76 6.12
C GLU A 428 -17.28 -39.06 7.05
N PHE A 429 -16.83 -39.74 8.10
CA PHE A 429 -15.90 -39.17 9.07
C PHE A 429 -15.07 -40.24 9.78
N PHE A 430 -13.97 -39.84 10.39
CA PHE A 430 -13.16 -40.68 11.27
C PHE A 430 -12.83 -39.93 12.57
N TYR A 431 -12.48 -40.66 13.62
CA TYR A 431 -12.08 -40.06 14.90
C TYR A 431 -10.57 -39.94 14.99
N LEU A 432 -10.08 -38.72 15.20
CA LEU A 432 -8.68 -38.47 15.55
C LEU A 432 -8.58 -38.18 17.03
N LYS A 433 -7.66 -38.86 17.71
CA LYS A 433 -7.34 -38.58 19.11
C LYS A 433 -6.40 -37.37 19.18
N ASP A 434 -6.90 -36.20 19.55
CA ASP A 434 -6.08 -35.03 19.85
C ASP A 434 -5.86 -34.93 21.36
N LYS A 435 -4.63 -35.24 21.80
CA LYS A 435 -4.14 -35.25 23.20
C LYS A 435 -5.04 -36.00 24.22
N LYS A 436 -6.20 -35.45 24.56
CA LYS A 436 -7.17 -35.97 25.56
C LYS A 436 -8.60 -36.13 25.05
N SER A 437 -8.92 -35.75 23.81
CA SER A 437 -10.29 -35.84 23.25
C SER A 437 -10.28 -36.49 21.86
N PHE A 438 -11.34 -37.23 21.54
CA PHE A 438 -11.60 -37.69 20.17
C PHE A 438 -12.34 -36.58 19.42
N SER A 439 -11.74 -36.06 18.37
CA SER A 439 -12.38 -35.12 17.44
C SER A 439 -12.86 -35.88 16.21
N GLN A 440 -14.14 -35.72 15.89
CA GLN A 440 -14.72 -36.20 14.65
C GLN A 440 -14.20 -35.34 13.48
N ILE A 441 -13.64 -35.99 12.47
CA ILE A 441 -13.07 -35.33 11.29
C ILE A 441 -13.82 -35.82 10.06
N PRO A 442 -14.43 -34.94 9.25
CA PRO A 442 -15.05 -35.34 8.00
C PRO A 442 -13.98 -35.90 7.06
N PHE A 443 -14.27 -37.07 6.48
CA PHE A 443 -13.43 -37.71 5.48
C PHE A 443 -13.69 -37.07 4.12
N ARG A 444 -12.62 -36.67 3.44
CA ARG A 444 -12.66 -36.19 2.06
C ARG A 444 -11.67 -36.98 1.24
N GLU A 445 -12.16 -37.67 0.22
CA GLU A 445 -11.34 -38.51 -0.66
C GLU A 445 -10.18 -37.73 -1.31
N LYS A 446 -10.41 -36.45 -1.66
CA LYS A 446 -9.39 -35.54 -2.19
C LYS A 446 -8.17 -35.34 -1.27
N ASN A 447 -8.31 -35.57 0.03
CA ASN A 447 -7.25 -35.36 1.02
C ASN A 447 -6.46 -36.65 1.30
N HIS A 448 -6.83 -37.77 0.68
CA HIS A 448 -6.19 -39.07 0.84
C HIS A 448 -5.32 -39.40 -0.38
N ASP A 449 -4.02 -39.50 -0.18
CA ASP A 449 -3.13 -40.02 -1.22
C ASP A 449 -3.01 -41.54 -1.11
N SER A 450 -3.63 -42.24 -2.07
CA SER A 450 -3.69 -43.71 -2.11
C SER A 450 -2.33 -44.35 -2.41
N GLN A 451 -1.34 -43.59 -2.89
CA GLN A 451 0.01 -44.13 -3.16
C GLN A 451 0.95 -44.01 -1.96
N SER A 452 0.75 -43.00 -1.10
CA SER A 452 1.63 -42.72 0.04
C SER A 452 1.03 -43.07 1.41
N GLU A 453 -0.25 -43.49 1.46
CA GLU A 453 -1.00 -43.78 2.69
C GLU A 453 -1.03 -42.57 3.66
N ILE A 454 -0.97 -41.35 3.11
CA ILE A 454 -1.02 -40.11 3.89
C ILE A 454 -2.40 -39.47 3.72
N TYR A 455 -3.03 -39.13 4.84
CA TYR A 455 -4.23 -38.30 4.87
C TYR A 455 -3.91 -36.89 5.37
N SER A 456 -4.19 -35.89 4.55
CA SER A 456 -3.99 -34.48 4.87
C SER A 456 -5.23 -33.90 5.58
N TYR A 457 -5.19 -33.87 6.91
CA TYR A 457 -6.27 -33.28 7.71
C TYR A 457 -6.13 -31.76 7.77
N VAL A 458 -7.06 -31.05 7.13
CA VAL A 458 -7.19 -29.59 7.21
C VAL A 458 -8.18 -29.23 8.33
N PRO A 459 -7.72 -28.60 9.44
CA PRO A 459 -8.62 -28.26 10.53
C PRO A 459 -9.56 -27.11 10.14
N ILE A 460 -10.83 -27.21 10.55
CA ILE A 460 -11.85 -26.18 10.34
C ILE A 460 -11.96 -25.36 11.62
N HIS A 461 -11.87 -24.04 11.49
CA HIS A 461 -12.10 -23.11 12.61
C HIS A 461 -13.47 -22.46 12.44
N GLY A 462 -14.36 -22.70 13.40
CA GLY A 462 -15.71 -22.15 13.40
C GLY A 462 -15.78 -20.66 13.77
N PRO A 463 -16.96 -20.03 13.58
CA PRO A 463 -17.21 -18.63 13.90
C PRO A 463 -17.06 -18.33 15.40
N LEU A 464 -16.64 -17.11 15.74
CA LEU A 464 -16.40 -16.68 17.14
C LEU A 464 -17.60 -16.88 18.07
N PHE A 465 -18.81 -16.70 17.54
CA PHE A 465 -20.06 -16.77 18.30
C PHE A 465 -20.86 -18.05 18.01
N GLY A 466 -20.24 -19.08 17.43
CA GLY A 466 -20.82 -20.42 17.22
C GLY A 466 -21.93 -20.53 16.16
N LYS A 467 -22.50 -19.42 15.70
CA LYS A 467 -23.44 -19.37 14.57
C LYS A 467 -22.76 -18.82 13.33
N GLU A 468 -22.95 -19.48 12.19
CA GLU A 468 -22.53 -18.96 10.90
C GLU A 468 -23.29 -17.66 10.58
N ASP A 469 -22.59 -16.73 9.93
CA ASP A 469 -23.08 -15.41 9.49
C ASP A 469 -23.71 -14.55 10.59
N ASN A 470 -23.21 -14.67 11.82
CA ASN A 470 -23.65 -13.83 12.93
C ASN A 470 -23.20 -12.36 12.73
N LEU A 471 -24.14 -11.42 12.85
CA LEU A 471 -23.89 -9.97 12.78
C LEU A 471 -22.79 -9.50 13.74
N LEU A 472 -22.67 -10.10 14.93
CA LEU A 472 -21.61 -9.76 15.88
C LEU A 472 -20.21 -10.15 15.36
N GLY A 473 -20.09 -11.24 14.60
CA GLY A 473 -18.83 -11.65 13.96
C GLY A 473 -18.39 -10.63 12.91
N TYR A 474 -19.32 -10.21 12.04
CA TYR A 474 -19.07 -9.13 11.07
C TYR A 474 -18.68 -7.83 11.76
N PHE A 475 -19.39 -7.44 12.82
CA PHE A 475 -19.08 -6.22 13.57
C PHE A 475 -17.66 -6.24 14.15
N VAL A 476 -17.22 -7.35 14.74
CA VAL A 476 -15.85 -7.50 15.26
C VAL A 476 -14.82 -7.38 14.13
N ALA A 477 -15.07 -8.00 12.98
CA ALA A 477 -14.16 -7.90 11.83
C ALA A 477 -14.10 -6.49 11.23
N LEU A 478 -15.22 -5.79 11.15
CA LEU A 478 -15.31 -4.42 10.62
C LEU A 478 -14.71 -3.40 11.58
N LEU A 479 -14.97 -3.53 12.89
CA LEU A 479 -14.28 -2.75 13.90
C LEU A 479 -12.77 -3.01 13.84
N PHE A 480 -12.38 -4.26 13.57
CA PHE A 480 -10.99 -4.59 13.38
C PHE A 480 -10.36 -3.85 12.21
N ALA A 481 -11.04 -3.86 11.06
CA ALA A 481 -10.66 -3.13 9.85
C ALA A 481 -10.46 -1.63 10.12
N PHE A 482 -11.40 -1.01 10.84
CA PHE A 482 -11.36 0.41 11.18
C PHE A 482 -10.12 0.74 12.02
N LEU A 483 -9.91 0.02 13.12
CA LEU A 483 -8.79 0.26 14.02
C LEU A 483 -7.45 -0.06 13.35
N LEU A 484 -7.41 -1.05 12.46
CA LEU A 484 -6.22 -1.36 11.67
C LEU A 484 -5.86 -0.20 10.74
N GLY A 485 -6.81 0.28 9.95
CA GLY A 485 -6.60 1.42 9.05
C GLY A 485 -6.17 2.67 9.83
N TYR A 486 -6.91 3.00 10.90
CA TYR A 486 -6.60 4.12 11.78
C TYR A 486 -5.18 4.03 12.37
N SER A 487 -4.81 2.89 12.97
CA SER A 487 -3.50 2.71 13.60
C SER A 487 -2.34 2.68 12.59
N ALA A 488 -2.54 2.07 11.42
CA ALA A 488 -1.55 2.07 10.33
C ALA A 488 -1.25 3.50 9.86
N THR A 489 -2.29 4.34 9.74
CA THR A 489 -2.13 5.76 9.36
C THR A 489 -1.41 6.58 10.42
N LEU A 490 -1.69 6.35 11.72
CA LEU A 490 -0.94 7.02 12.78
C LEU A 490 0.54 6.66 12.78
N ALA A 491 0.87 5.47 12.30
CA ALA A 491 2.24 4.98 12.19
C ALA A 491 2.96 5.52 10.93
N GLU A 492 2.23 6.16 10.01
CA GLU A 492 2.73 6.56 8.70
C GLU A 492 3.69 7.77 8.77
N PRO A 493 5.00 7.59 8.47
CA PRO A 493 5.97 8.68 8.60
C PRO A 493 5.72 9.82 7.61
N ALA A 494 5.27 9.50 6.39
CA ALA A 494 4.99 10.50 5.35
C ALA A 494 3.87 11.47 5.80
N LEU A 495 2.83 10.95 6.47
CA LEU A 495 1.75 11.77 7.01
C LEU A 495 2.23 12.71 8.11
N SER A 496 3.11 12.21 8.99
CA SER A 496 3.74 13.02 10.03
C SER A 496 4.58 14.16 9.43
N ALA A 497 5.27 13.91 8.31
CA ALA A 497 6.03 14.91 7.58
C ALA A 497 5.10 15.99 6.98
N LEU A 498 4.08 15.58 6.20
CA LEU A 498 3.09 16.50 5.63
C LEU A 498 2.45 17.37 6.71
N ALA A 499 2.02 16.77 7.82
CA ALA A 499 1.36 17.49 8.89
C ALA A 499 2.27 18.52 9.57
N THR A 500 3.59 18.27 9.60
CA THR A 500 4.57 19.24 10.09
C THR A 500 4.69 20.41 9.12
N SER A 501 4.81 20.13 7.81
CA SER A 501 4.87 21.17 6.78
C SER A 501 3.58 22.02 6.73
N VAL A 502 2.42 21.39 6.90
CA VAL A 502 1.13 22.10 6.96
C VAL A 502 1.06 23.01 8.19
N GLU A 503 1.52 22.54 9.35
CA GLU A 503 1.55 23.37 10.58
C GLU A 503 2.49 24.58 10.42
N GLU A 504 3.65 24.40 9.78
CA GLU A 504 4.61 25.47 9.50
C GLU A 504 4.05 26.50 8.50
N VAL A 505 3.49 26.04 7.36
CA VAL A 505 2.95 26.93 6.32
C VAL A 505 1.68 27.66 6.79
N THR A 506 0.90 27.06 7.69
CA THR A 506 -0.32 27.67 8.25
C THR A 506 -0.08 28.46 9.54
N VAL A 507 1.19 28.66 9.94
CA VAL A 507 1.58 29.39 11.17
C VAL A 507 0.84 28.85 12.41
N GLY A 508 0.73 27.52 12.51
CA GLY A 508 0.07 26.85 13.63
C GLY A 508 -1.46 26.86 13.61
N THR A 509 -2.10 27.39 12.55
CA THR A 509 -3.57 27.35 12.42
C THR A 509 -4.07 25.91 12.38
N VAL A 510 -3.42 25.05 11.59
CA VAL A 510 -3.69 23.61 11.53
C VAL A 510 -2.61 22.88 12.31
N LYS A 511 -2.94 22.42 13.52
CA LYS A 511 -2.00 21.64 14.35
C LYS A 511 -1.76 20.27 13.75
N LYS A 512 -0.50 19.81 13.76
CA LYS A 512 -0.10 18.47 13.30
C LYS A 512 -0.96 17.35 13.88
N ALA A 513 -1.22 17.39 15.19
CA ALA A 513 -1.98 16.35 15.88
C ALA A 513 -3.44 16.28 15.37
N VAL A 514 -4.08 17.41 15.10
CA VAL A 514 -5.47 17.46 14.65
C VAL A 514 -5.58 16.90 13.23
N LEU A 515 -4.66 17.27 12.34
CA LEU A 515 -4.64 16.77 10.97
C LEU A 515 -4.41 15.25 10.92
N ILE A 516 -3.42 14.73 11.66
CA ILE A 516 -3.13 13.28 11.73
C ILE A 516 -4.35 12.50 12.22
N GLN A 517 -5.06 13.02 13.23
CA GLN A 517 -6.25 12.37 13.78
C GLN A 517 -7.43 12.38 12.80
N ALA A 518 -7.70 13.52 12.15
CA ALA A 518 -8.74 13.62 11.13
C ALA A 518 -8.49 12.61 10.00
N VAL A 519 -7.26 12.62 9.47
CA VAL A 519 -6.83 11.70 8.41
C VAL A 519 -6.94 10.24 8.84
N GLY A 520 -6.47 9.89 10.04
CA GLY A 520 -6.55 8.53 10.57
C GLY A 520 -7.98 8.02 10.70
N ILE A 521 -8.91 8.86 11.19
CA ILE A 521 -10.35 8.50 11.26
C ILE A 521 -10.89 8.24 9.86
N GLY A 522 -10.51 9.08 8.89
CA GLY A 522 -10.81 8.89 7.48
C GLY A 522 -10.34 7.53 6.97
N VAL A 523 -9.06 7.22 7.11
CA VAL A 523 -8.51 5.93 6.64
C VAL A 523 -9.22 4.75 7.31
N GLY A 524 -9.45 4.81 8.62
CA GLY A 524 -10.19 3.78 9.33
C GLY A 524 -11.59 3.53 8.75
N LEU A 525 -12.37 4.59 8.49
CA LEU A 525 -13.69 4.46 7.86
C LEU A 525 -13.60 3.88 6.45
N GLY A 526 -12.61 4.31 5.67
CA GLY A 526 -12.38 3.82 4.32
C GLY A 526 -11.94 2.36 4.27
N THR A 527 -11.05 1.92 5.17
CA THR A 527 -10.65 0.51 5.31
C THR A 527 -11.83 -0.35 5.76
N LEU A 528 -12.66 0.14 6.69
CA LEU A 528 -13.89 -0.56 7.10
C LEU A 528 -14.80 -0.80 5.91
N LEU A 529 -15.07 0.22 5.09
CA LEU A 529 -15.91 0.09 3.90
C LEU A 529 -15.28 -0.78 2.82
N GLY A 530 -13.95 -0.71 2.64
CA GLY A 530 -13.21 -1.57 1.72
C GLY A 530 -13.23 -3.04 2.11
N ILE A 531 -13.24 -3.38 3.40
CA ILE A 531 -13.41 -4.77 3.85
C ILE A 531 -14.88 -5.20 3.79
N LEU A 532 -15.81 -4.31 4.16
CA LEU A 532 -17.25 -4.55 4.00
C LEU A 532 -17.60 -4.90 2.54
N LYS A 533 -16.94 -4.22 1.59
CA LYS A 533 -17.03 -4.51 0.16
C LYS A 533 -16.79 -5.97 -0.14
N ILE A 534 -15.70 -6.53 0.37
CA ILE A 534 -15.30 -7.92 0.15
C ILE A 534 -16.30 -8.86 0.85
N PHE A 535 -16.70 -8.56 2.07
CA PHE A 535 -17.64 -9.41 2.81
C PHE A 535 -19.02 -9.54 2.14
N VAL A 536 -19.53 -8.44 1.56
CA VAL A 536 -20.85 -8.40 0.93
C VAL A 536 -20.79 -8.67 -0.58
N GLY A 537 -19.59 -8.64 -1.19
CA GLY A 537 -19.41 -8.80 -2.63
C GLY A 537 -19.95 -7.61 -3.44
N ILE A 538 -19.99 -6.41 -2.86
CA ILE A 538 -20.43 -5.20 -3.58
C ILE A 538 -19.32 -4.70 -4.52
N PRO A 539 -19.64 -4.31 -5.77
CA PRO A 539 -18.63 -3.75 -6.64
C PRO A 539 -18.06 -2.42 -6.14
N LEU A 540 -16.78 -2.19 -6.40
CA LEU A 540 -16.07 -0.97 -5.99
C LEU A 540 -16.77 0.32 -6.45
N LEU A 541 -17.40 0.33 -7.63
CA LEU A 541 -18.10 1.49 -8.18
C LEU A 541 -19.17 2.06 -7.22
N TYR A 542 -19.86 1.21 -6.45
CA TYR A 542 -20.88 1.64 -5.51
C TYR A 542 -20.31 2.38 -4.29
N ILE A 543 -19.02 2.22 -4.00
CA ILE A 543 -18.33 2.97 -2.96
C ILE A 543 -17.74 4.26 -3.56
N LEU A 544 -17.07 4.15 -4.71
CA LEU A 544 -16.38 5.27 -5.33
C LEU A 544 -17.34 6.37 -5.78
N LEU A 545 -18.39 6.03 -6.54
CA LEU A 545 -19.26 7.00 -7.19
C LEU A 545 -19.94 7.95 -6.20
N PRO A 546 -20.70 7.48 -5.18
CA PRO A 546 -21.36 8.38 -4.24
C PRO A 546 -20.34 9.19 -3.43
N SER A 547 -19.22 8.58 -3.05
CA SER A 547 -18.20 9.24 -2.24
C SER A 547 -17.51 10.37 -3.00
N TYR A 548 -17.13 10.17 -4.26
CA TYR A 548 -16.51 11.22 -5.06
C TYR A 548 -17.48 12.33 -5.47
N ILE A 549 -18.74 12.02 -5.75
CA ILE A 549 -19.77 13.06 -5.98
C ILE A 549 -19.87 13.96 -4.75
N PHE A 550 -19.91 13.36 -3.55
CA PHE A 550 -19.97 14.11 -2.30
C PHE A 550 -18.68 14.91 -2.05
N LEU A 551 -17.51 14.35 -2.33
CA LEU A 551 -16.23 15.06 -2.22
C LEU A 551 -16.13 16.26 -3.16
N VAL A 552 -16.59 16.12 -4.41
CA VAL A 552 -16.62 17.24 -5.37
C VAL A 552 -17.53 18.35 -4.83
N PHE A 553 -18.71 18.01 -4.31
CA PHE A 553 -19.60 18.98 -3.67
C PHE A 553 -18.93 19.71 -2.50
N LEU A 554 -18.28 18.99 -1.57
CA LEU A 554 -17.57 19.60 -0.44
C LEU A 554 -16.36 20.43 -0.87
N THR A 555 -15.67 20.02 -1.94
CA THR A 555 -14.54 20.75 -2.51
C THR A 555 -14.99 22.10 -3.05
N LEU A 556 -16.15 22.18 -3.69
CA LEU A 556 -16.72 23.44 -4.18
C LEU A 556 -17.12 24.41 -3.07
N LEU A 557 -17.38 23.91 -1.85
CA LEU A 557 -17.72 24.73 -0.68
C LEU A 557 -16.50 25.17 0.15
N SER A 558 -15.33 24.57 -0.10
CA SER A 558 -14.14 24.76 0.71
C SER A 558 -13.20 25.82 0.13
N LYS A 559 -12.31 26.38 0.97
CA LYS A 559 -11.29 27.32 0.49
C LYS A 559 -10.10 26.60 -0.14
N PRO A 560 -9.36 27.24 -1.08
CA PRO A 560 -8.23 26.63 -1.77
C PRO A 560 -7.19 26.00 -0.84
N GLU A 561 -6.89 26.61 0.30
CA GLU A 561 -5.86 26.11 1.23
C GLU A 561 -6.28 24.77 1.85
N PHE A 562 -7.55 24.62 2.24
CA PHE A 562 -8.06 23.36 2.77
C PHE A 562 -8.27 22.30 1.69
N ILE A 563 -8.59 22.71 0.46
CA ILE A 563 -8.69 21.81 -0.68
C ILE A 563 -7.33 21.15 -0.93
N ASP A 564 -6.27 21.95 -1.04
CA ASP A 564 -4.93 21.44 -1.33
C ASP A 564 -4.43 20.50 -0.22
N ILE A 565 -4.63 20.86 1.05
CA ILE A 565 -4.26 20.01 2.19
C ILE A 565 -5.08 18.71 2.22
N ALA A 566 -6.40 18.78 2.03
CA ALA A 566 -7.28 17.62 2.16
C ALA A 566 -7.00 16.56 1.09
N TRP A 567 -6.82 17.01 -0.16
CA TRP A 567 -6.58 16.11 -1.27
C TRP A 567 -5.16 15.52 -1.26
N ASP A 568 -4.14 16.30 -0.86
CA ASP A 568 -2.79 15.74 -0.68
C ASP A 568 -2.73 14.77 0.49
N SER A 569 -3.47 15.03 1.57
CA SER A 569 -3.52 14.13 2.73
C SER A 569 -3.90 12.70 2.37
N ALA A 570 -4.78 12.51 1.38
CA ALA A 570 -5.14 11.17 0.89
C ALA A 570 -3.94 10.44 0.28
N GLY A 571 -3.20 11.10 -0.62
CA GLY A 571 -2.03 10.50 -1.26
C GLY A 571 -0.90 10.18 -0.27
N VAL A 572 -0.83 10.88 0.86
CA VAL A 572 0.22 10.68 1.87
C VAL A 572 -0.09 9.55 2.88
N THR A 573 -1.35 9.07 2.93
CA THR A 573 -1.76 8.01 3.88
C THR A 573 -1.25 6.62 3.53
N THR A 574 -0.69 6.45 2.33
CA THR A 574 -0.41 5.16 1.72
C THR A 574 1.07 4.94 1.53
N GLY A 575 1.77 5.10 2.64
CA GLY A 575 3.18 4.85 2.68
C GLY A 575 3.54 3.40 3.03
N PRO A 576 4.78 3.18 3.48
CA PRO A 576 5.44 1.89 3.53
C PRO A 576 4.76 0.86 4.44
N ILE A 577 4.01 1.31 5.46
CA ILE A 577 3.37 0.42 6.43
C ILE A 577 1.96 0.06 5.96
N THR A 578 1.20 1.07 5.53
CA THR A 578 -0.24 0.94 5.26
C THR A 578 -0.51 0.12 4.01
N VAL A 579 0.24 0.34 2.92
CA VAL A 579 0.01 -0.34 1.64
C VAL A 579 0.19 -1.85 1.73
N PRO A 580 1.35 -2.38 2.21
CA PRO A 580 1.56 -3.82 2.23
C PRO A 580 0.58 -4.52 3.16
N LEU A 581 0.22 -3.88 4.27
CA LEU A 581 -0.67 -4.46 5.26
C LEU A 581 -2.11 -4.57 4.74
N ILE A 582 -2.66 -3.49 4.17
CA ILE A 582 -4.05 -3.46 3.69
C ILE A 582 -4.24 -4.35 2.45
N ILE A 583 -3.30 -4.31 1.49
CA ILE A 583 -3.41 -5.14 0.27
C ILE A 583 -3.34 -6.62 0.63
N VAL A 584 -2.35 -7.04 1.42
CA VAL A 584 -2.18 -8.45 1.78
C VAL A 584 -3.35 -8.96 2.63
N LEU A 585 -3.87 -8.13 3.53
CA LEU A 585 -5.08 -8.45 4.28
C LEU A 585 -6.29 -8.65 3.34
N GLY A 586 -6.49 -7.72 2.39
CA GLY A 586 -7.57 -7.77 1.42
C GLY A 586 -7.56 -9.00 0.53
N LEU A 587 -6.38 -9.31 -0.03
CA LEU A 587 -6.18 -10.50 -0.83
C LEU A 587 -6.35 -11.78 0.00
N GLY A 588 -5.90 -11.77 1.26
CA GLY A 588 -6.09 -12.91 2.15
C GLY A 588 -7.55 -13.20 2.47
N ILE A 589 -8.33 -12.15 2.74
CA ILE A 589 -9.79 -12.25 2.93
C ILE A 589 -10.45 -12.72 1.63
N GLY A 590 -10.09 -12.13 0.49
CA GLY A 590 -10.64 -12.47 -0.82
C GLY A 590 -10.40 -13.93 -1.18
N ASN A 591 -9.17 -14.42 -1.02
CA ASN A 591 -8.81 -15.81 -1.27
C ASN A 591 -9.60 -16.78 -0.38
N GLN A 592 -9.76 -16.45 0.91
CA GLN A 592 -10.52 -17.32 1.82
C GLN A 592 -12.03 -17.35 1.49
N LEU A 593 -12.57 -16.25 0.95
CA LEU A 593 -13.98 -16.16 0.53
C LEU A 593 -14.21 -16.57 -0.94
N ASN A 594 -13.17 -16.96 -1.68
CA ASN A 594 -13.18 -17.18 -3.13
C ASN A 594 -13.71 -15.97 -3.93
N ILE A 595 -13.35 -14.76 -3.47
CA ILE A 595 -13.69 -13.50 -4.11
C ILE A 595 -12.42 -12.94 -4.75
N VAL A 596 -12.48 -12.81 -6.07
CA VAL A 596 -11.38 -12.35 -6.93
C VAL A 596 -11.09 -10.85 -6.75
N ASP A 597 -12.10 -10.09 -6.29
CA ASP A 597 -12.06 -8.63 -6.17
C ASP A 597 -11.50 -8.17 -4.81
N GLY A 598 -10.29 -8.65 -4.48
CA GLY A 598 -9.54 -8.30 -3.27
C GLY A 598 -8.85 -6.93 -3.30
N PHE A 599 -8.81 -6.28 -4.47
CA PHE A 599 -8.32 -4.89 -4.65
C PHE A 599 -9.44 -3.87 -4.43
N GLY A 600 -9.11 -2.58 -4.32
CA GLY A 600 -10.06 -1.50 -4.09
C GLY A 600 -10.24 -1.11 -2.61
N ILE A 601 -9.55 -1.79 -1.70
CA ILE A 601 -9.57 -1.42 -0.27
C ILE A 601 -8.75 -0.16 -0.05
N LEU A 602 -7.59 -0.05 -0.70
CA LEU A 602 -6.68 1.07 -0.50
C LEU A 602 -7.28 2.37 -1.05
N SER A 603 -7.92 2.31 -2.21
CA SER A 603 -8.70 3.43 -2.76
C SER A 603 -9.86 3.84 -1.87
N SER A 604 -10.61 2.89 -1.31
CA SER A 604 -11.63 3.20 -0.29
C SER A 604 -11.00 3.87 0.93
N ALA A 605 -9.84 3.40 1.38
CA ALA A 605 -9.07 3.96 2.49
C ALA A 605 -8.56 5.39 2.22
N ALA A 606 -8.30 5.77 0.97
CA ALA A 606 -7.80 7.10 0.59
C ALA A 606 -8.90 8.17 0.41
N ILE A 607 -10.14 7.78 0.11
CA ILE A 607 -11.25 8.72 -0.14
C ILE A 607 -11.72 9.43 1.13
N PHE A 608 -11.83 8.70 2.23
CA PHE A 608 -12.37 9.20 3.50
C PHE A 608 -11.43 10.17 4.27
N PRO A 609 -10.10 10.10 4.14
CA PRO A 609 -9.18 11.17 4.54
C PRO A 609 -9.53 12.52 3.92
N VAL A 610 -9.80 12.57 2.61
CA VAL A 610 -10.21 13.83 1.96
C VAL A 610 -11.49 14.34 2.60
N LEU A 611 -12.46 13.45 2.81
CA LEU A 611 -13.74 13.80 3.41
C LEU A 611 -13.57 14.40 4.82
N THR A 612 -12.84 13.72 5.68
CA THR A 612 -12.62 14.13 7.08
C THR A 612 -11.84 15.43 7.18
N VAL A 613 -10.83 15.64 6.35
CA VAL A 613 -10.04 16.90 6.34
C VAL A 613 -10.84 18.07 5.74
N LEU A 614 -11.67 17.85 4.71
CA LEU A 614 -12.58 18.90 4.21
C LEU A 614 -13.62 19.30 5.27
N ILE A 615 -14.21 18.33 5.96
CA ILE A 615 -15.13 18.60 7.08
C ILE A 615 -14.42 19.38 8.19
N MET A 616 -13.20 18.98 8.55
CA MET A 616 -12.36 19.70 9.52
C MET A 616 -12.11 21.14 9.07
N GLY A 617 -11.76 21.37 7.80
CA GLY A 617 -11.52 22.71 7.25
C GLY A 617 -12.77 23.60 7.31
N LEU A 618 -13.94 23.07 6.96
CA LEU A 618 -15.21 23.78 7.08
C LEU A 618 -15.57 24.10 8.55
N TRP A 619 -15.31 23.16 9.47
CA TRP A 619 -15.56 23.35 10.90
C TRP A 619 -14.63 24.41 11.51
N MET A 620 -13.34 24.40 11.15
CA MET A 620 -12.37 25.41 11.59
C MET A 620 -12.72 26.80 11.07
N GLU A 621 -13.12 26.93 9.79
CA GLU A 621 -13.53 28.22 9.23
C GLU A 621 -14.78 28.77 9.91
N ARG A 622 -15.76 27.92 10.23
CA ARG A 622 -16.96 28.32 10.97
C ARG A 622 -16.62 28.81 12.38
N SER A 623 -15.75 28.08 13.08
CA SER A 623 -15.30 28.45 14.42
C SER A 623 -14.55 29.78 14.43
N ARG A 624 -13.68 30.02 13.43
CA ARG A 624 -12.95 31.28 13.25
C ARG A 624 -13.89 32.48 13.01
N ARG A 625 -14.95 32.29 12.22
CA ARG A 625 -15.95 33.35 12.00
C ARG A 625 -16.71 33.70 13.27
N GLN A 626 -17.04 32.71 14.09
CA GLN A 626 -17.71 32.91 15.37
C GLN A 626 -16.82 33.64 16.39
N SER A 627 -15.52 33.30 16.46
CA SER A 627 -14.61 34.00 17.35
C SER A 627 -14.44 35.47 16.96
N LEU A 628 -14.36 35.77 15.66
CA LEU A 628 -14.29 37.15 15.16
C LEU A 628 -15.58 37.92 15.48
N SER A 629 -16.75 37.31 15.27
CA SER A 629 -18.03 37.97 15.60
C SER A 629 -18.19 38.20 17.11
N ASN A 630 -17.66 37.30 17.95
CA ASN A 630 -17.69 37.48 19.39
C ASN A 630 -16.78 38.62 19.84
N ILE A 631 -15.59 38.75 19.26
CA ILE A 631 -14.68 39.87 19.54
C ILE A 631 -15.32 41.19 19.09
N GLU A 632 -15.91 41.24 17.89
CA GLU A 632 -16.63 42.44 17.41
C GLU A 632 -17.86 42.78 18.26
N ALA A 633 -18.47 41.80 18.93
CA ALA A 633 -19.56 42.01 19.86
C ALA A 633 -19.09 42.42 21.27
N GLU A 634 -17.86 42.07 21.67
CA GLU A 634 -17.22 42.53 22.91
C GLU A 634 -16.63 43.94 22.77
N GLU A 635 -16.24 44.35 21.55
CA GLU A 635 -15.74 45.71 21.26
C GLU A 635 -16.84 46.77 21.06
N LYS A 636 -18.11 46.36 20.90
CA LYS A 636 -19.28 47.25 20.77
C LYS A 636 -20.04 47.37 22.08
#